data_AF-A0A6I0EQ93-F1
#
_entry.id   AF-A0A6I0EQ93-F1
#
_cell.length_a   1.000
_cell.length_b   1.000
_cell.length_c   1.000
_cell.angle_alpha   90.00
_cell.angle_beta   90.00
_cell.angle_gamma   90.00
#
_symmetry.space_group_name_H-M   'P 1'
#
loop_
_entity.id
_entity.type
_entity.pdbx_description
1 polymer ?
#
loop_
_entity_poly.entity_id
_entity_poly.type
_entity_poly.pdbx_seq_one_letter_code
_entity_poly.pdbx_strand_id
1 'polypeptide(L)'
;MSEDKLKKTTKALVTSRDPVLSAPIKSRPMQPGRSAARQPQSKEATAKEELPAPLRNALEVGPLDLLVYQRDVLERTILFFDTLRRRANNMLDHERAGLPPLLNFKYETLLDARQFERPVNYALLRITEVGEDCWDDCVDPGKPPVIVLDPRAGHGPGMGGFKRESEVGVALHTGHPVYFVVFFPEPNPHQTLSDVLAALRRFVEDVAARHDGKAPVLYGNCQGGWAATLLSAHCPGSVGPVVLNGSPLSYWEGEPGVNPMRVLGGFVGGVWLAHFLADLNQDRFDGAWLVQNFENLKPGNAVWDKYANLFTKIDGESDRFLDFERWWNGFYRLSGEEIVTIVEDLFVGNKLEQGQLRIDEHCTVDLTKIKSPLVVFASYGDNITPPHQALGWVPAVYKSTEALKQAGQRIIYLTNPRIGHLGIFVSANVVRFEHRAILENLPDIEALAPGLYEMKIDNPTGDPDCARDQYSVRFEPRKVEDLHFDYPRKSFENVRNVSEFNEALYRTFMSPWVKAIANPWLALSMQWLHPMRMKTYLWSESFNPWMRAFEVLADAVAKGRHPMADDHPLMAQERQLIAHISAFWETARRLRDAAQERTFTTIYGE
;
A
#
# COMPACT_ATOMS: atom_id res chain seq x y z
N MET A 1 3.99 -27.69 -45.16
CA MET A 1 5.16 -27.90 -46.03
C MET A 1 5.91 -26.58 -46.09
N SER A 2 7.10 -26.38 -45.57
CA SER A 2 8.12 -27.18 -44.88
C SER A 2 8.96 -26.09 -44.18
N GLU A 3 9.05 -26.04 -42.86
CA GLU A 3 10.12 -26.67 -42.08
C GLU A 3 11.45 -26.88 -42.84
N ASP A 4 12.51 -26.42 -42.20
CA ASP A 4 13.88 -26.91 -42.26
C ASP A 4 14.94 -26.03 -42.97
N LYS A 5 16.09 -25.91 -42.27
CA LYS A 5 17.31 -25.10 -42.49
C LYS A 5 17.26 -23.68 -41.87
N LEU A 6 17.98 -23.37 -40.79
CA LEU A 6 19.41 -23.64 -40.58
C LEU A 6 19.77 -23.70 -39.07
N LYS A 7 20.25 -24.88 -38.63
CA LYS A 7 21.00 -25.12 -37.38
C LYS A 7 22.50 -24.79 -37.59
N LYS A 8 23.19 -24.61 -36.45
CA LYS A 8 24.63 -24.43 -36.16
C LYS A 8 24.94 -22.97 -35.84
N THR A 9 25.34 -22.62 -34.61
CA THR A 9 26.64 -23.04 -34.02
C THR A 9 26.60 -23.04 -32.49
N THR A 10 27.08 -24.12 -31.86
CA THR A 10 27.35 -24.25 -30.42
C THR A 10 28.72 -24.90 -30.25
N LYS A 11 29.61 -24.28 -29.47
CA LYS A 11 30.76 -24.85 -28.73
C LYS A 11 31.43 -23.67 -28.02
N ALA A 12 31.43 -23.56 -26.69
CA ALA A 12 32.13 -24.35 -25.67
C ALA A 12 33.30 -23.53 -25.10
N LEU A 13 33.25 -23.22 -23.80
CA LEU A 13 34.42 -22.97 -22.97
C LEU A 13 34.14 -23.52 -21.58
N VAL A 14 34.77 -24.68 -21.35
CA VAL A 14 34.96 -25.35 -20.07
C VAL A 14 36.36 -24.96 -19.61
N THR A 15 36.50 -24.44 -18.40
CA THR A 15 37.78 -24.49 -17.67
C THR A 15 37.54 -24.87 -16.22
N SER A 16 38.05 -26.05 -15.91
CA SER A 16 38.29 -26.71 -14.63
C SER A 16 39.05 -25.86 -13.61
N ARG A 17 38.67 -25.95 -12.32
CA ARG A 17 39.63 -26.05 -11.21
C ARG A 17 39.07 -26.96 -10.12
N ASP A 18 39.84 -28.02 -9.86
CA ASP A 18 39.64 -29.08 -8.88
C ASP A 18 39.96 -28.63 -7.42
N PRO A 19 39.57 -29.45 -6.41
CA PRO A 19 39.43 -29.05 -5.01
C PRO A 19 40.70 -29.29 -4.17
N VAL A 20 40.90 -28.50 -3.12
CA VAL A 20 41.94 -28.75 -2.11
C VAL A 20 41.32 -29.00 -0.74
N LEU A 21 41.39 -30.29 -0.38
CA LEU A 21 41.62 -30.92 0.93
C LEU A 21 41.44 -30.11 2.22
N SER A 22 40.58 -30.69 3.06
CA SER A 22 40.40 -30.51 4.49
C SER A 22 41.59 -31.01 5.32
N ALA A 23 41.86 -30.32 6.45
CA ALA A 23 42.51 -30.90 7.63
C ALA A 23 42.07 -30.15 8.91
N PRO A 24 42.03 -30.83 10.08
CA PRO A 24 41.17 -30.47 11.21
C PRO A 24 41.91 -29.68 12.30
N ILE A 25 41.22 -28.74 12.96
CA ILE A 25 41.75 -28.08 14.16
C ILE A 25 41.11 -28.65 15.43
N LYS A 26 42.02 -29.04 16.31
CA LYS A 26 41.91 -29.84 17.53
C LYS A 26 41.07 -29.20 18.65
N SER A 27 40.34 -30.07 19.34
CA SER A 27 39.73 -29.90 20.65
C SER A 27 40.72 -29.96 21.82
N ARG A 28 40.54 -29.11 22.85
CA ARG A 28 40.57 -29.37 24.33
C ARG A 28 40.99 -28.11 25.14
N PRO A 29 40.75 -28.03 26.48
CA PRO A 29 39.72 -28.66 27.31
C PRO A 29 39.01 -27.67 28.28
N MET A 30 37.82 -28.06 28.75
CA MET A 30 37.12 -27.49 29.92
C MET A 30 37.74 -27.98 31.24
N GLN A 31 37.85 -27.10 32.23
CA GLN A 31 37.75 -27.45 33.67
C GLN A 31 37.26 -26.24 34.52
N PRO A 32 36.72 -26.48 35.75
CA PRO A 32 35.53 -25.80 36.26
C PRO A 32 35.78 -24.84 37.44
N GLY A 33 34.88 -23.89 37.67
CA GLY A 33 34.95 -22.98 38.83
C GLY A 33 33.67 -22.20 39.16
N ARG A 34 32.83 -22.82 40.01
CA ARG A 34 31.91 -22.27 41.04
C ARG A 34 31.39 -20.82 40.95
N SER A 35 30.06 -20.73 40.77
CA SER A 35 29.05 -19.96 41.53
C SER A 35 29.49 -18.79 42.44
N ALA A 36 28.97 -17.60 42.15
CA ALA A 36 28.45 -16.69 43.17
C ALA A 36 27.33 -15.80 42.58
N ALA A 37 26.15 -15.89 43.17
CA ALA A 37 24.99 -15.06 42.90
C ALA A 37 25.28 -13.57 43.15
N ARG A 38 24.85 -12.70 42.24
CA ARG A 38 24.59 -11.28 42.49
C ARG A 38 23.50 -10.78 41.55
N GLN A 39 22.33 -10.48 42.12
CA GLN A 39 21.38 -9.55 41.53
C GLN A 39 22.06 -8.18 41.34
N PRO A 40 21.79 -7.45 40.24
CA PRO A 40 21.96 -6.01 40.24
C PRO A 40 20.61 -5.33 40.43
N GLN A 41 20.54 -4.58 41.53
CA GLN A 41 19.51 -3.62 41.87
C GLN A 41 19.29 -2.59 40.76
N SER A 42 18.02 -2.24 40.59
CA SER A 42 17.51 -1.06 39.89
C SER A 42 18.24 0.21 40.33
N LYS A 43 18.93 0.86 39.39
CA LYS A 43 19.26 2.28 39.47
C LYS A 43 18.49 2.98 38.36
N GLU A 44 17.43 3.67 38.76
CA GLU A 44 16.88 4.80 38.01
C GLU A 44 18.01 5.81 37.77
N ALA A 45 18.49 5.86 36.54
CA ALA A 45 19.30 6.96 36.04
C ALA A 45 18.42 7.70 35.03
N THR A 46 17.91 8.85 35.45
CA THR A 46 17.35 9.89 34.60
C THR A 46 18.37 10.27 33.54
N ALA A 47 18.26 9.67 32.35
CA ALA A 47 18.95 10.15 31.16
C ALA A 47 18.31 11.47 30.74
N LYS A 48 18.88 12.58 31.22
CA LYS A 48 18.69 13.89 30.60
C LYS A 48 19.10 13.76 29.15
N GLU A 49 18.19 14.08 28.25
CA GLU A 49 18.46 14.42 26.85
C GLU A 49 19.57 15.49 26.84
N GLU A 50 20.80 15.07 26.55
CA GLU A 50 21.86 16.00 26.16
C GLU A 50 21.52 16.51 24.77
N LEU A 51 21.06 17.76 24.69
CA LEU A 51 21.10 18.53 23.45
C LEU A 51 22.51 18.46 22.87
N PRO A 52 22.68 18.29 21.53
CA PRO A 52 24.00 18.27 20.94
C PRO A 52 24.74 19.57 21.27
N ALA A 53 25.97 19.44 21.77
CA ALA A 53 26.85 20.58 22.00
C ALA A 53 26.98 21.41 20.70
N PRO A 54 27.02 22.76 20.79
CA PRO A 54 27.24 23.58 19.60
C PRO A 54 28.59 23.21 19.00
N LEU A 55 28.59 22.85 17.71
CA LEU A 55 29.76 22.54 16.90
C LEU A 55 30.79 23.68 16.98
N ARG A 56 31.69 23.60 17.96
CA ARG A 56 32.95 24.34 17.98
C ARG A 56 33.94 23.53 17.15
N ASN A 57 33.86 23.71 15.84
CA ASN A 57 34.96 23.67 14.88
C ASN A 57 34.37 24.03 13.52
N ALA A 58 34.35 25.33 13.21
CA ALA A 58 34.32 25.77 11.82
C ALA A 58 35.65 25.34 11.21
N LEU A 59 35.69 24.13 10.65
CA LEU A 59 36.73 23.75 9.69
C LEU A 59 36.73 24.84 8.62
N GLU A 60 37.90 25.44 8.38
CA GLU A 60 38.08 26.51 7.40
C GLU A 60 37.63 26.02 6.03
N VAL A 61 36.39 26.34 5.65
CA VAL A 61 35.89 26.09 4.29
C VAL A 61 36.69 27.00 3.37
N GLY A 62 37.61 26.43 2.60
CA GLY A 62 38.41 27.19 1.66
C GLY A 62 37.58 27.65 0.45
N PRO A 63 38.03 28.67 -0.29
CA PRO A 63 37.41 29.05 -1.56
C PRO A 63 37.34 27.91 -2.59
N LEU A 64 38.31 26.98 -2.54
CA LEU A 64 38.33 25.79 -3.40
C LEU A 64 37.22 24.79 -3.02
N ASP A 65 36.93 24.61 -1.73
CA ASP A 65 35.86 23.72 -1.27
C ASP A 65 34.48 24.23 -1.70
N LEU A 66 34.29 25.55 -1.71
CA LEU A 66 33.07 26.18 -2.24
C LEU A 66 32.91 25.93 -3.74
N LEU A 67 33.99 26.00 -4.53
CA LEU A 67 33.93 25.72 -5.96
C LEU A 67 33.62 24.25 -6.25
N VAL A 68 34.23 23.32 -5.49
CA VAL A 68 33.94 21.88 -5.61
C VAL A 68 32.50 21.59 -5.23
N TYR A 69 32.01 22.17 -4.13
CA TYR A 69 30.61 22.03 -3.73
C TYR A 69 29.64 22.62 -4.77
N GLN A 70 29.91 23.81 -5.30
CA GLN A 70 29.08 24.41 -6.35
C GLN A 70 29.03 23.55 -7.61
N ARG A 71 30.17 22.96 -8.01
CA ARG A 71 30.22 22.02 -9.12
C ARG A 71 29.36 20.80 -8.83
N ASP A 72 29.51 20.18 -7.66
CA ASP A 72 28.73 19.02 -7.26
C ASP A 72 27.23 19.33 -7.26
N VAL A 73 26.80 20.45 -6.68
CA VAL A 73 25.41 20.91 -6.70
C VAL A 73 24.90 21.07 -8.14
N LEU A 74 25.68 21.71 -9.03
CA LEU A 74 25.31 21.88 -10.43
C LEU A 74 25.12 20.55 -11.16
N GLU A 75 26.06 19.61 -10.97
CA GLU A 75 25.98 18.26 -11.54
C GLU A 75 24.74 17.51 -11.02
N ARG A 76 24.48 17.56 -9.69
CA ARG A 76 23.26 16.98 -9.09
C ARG A 76 21.99 17.63 -9.62
N THR A 77 21.98 18.94 -9.83
CA THR A 77 20.83 19.67 -10.40
C THR A 77 20.53 19.23 -11.83
N ILE A 78 21.55 19.06 -12.67
CA ILE A 78 21.38 18.58 -14.05
C ILE A 78 20.76 17.18 -14.05
N LEU A 79 21.32 16.26 -13.26
CA LEU A 79 20.83 14.88 -13.15
C LEU A 79 19.41 14.84 -12.54
N PHE A 80 19.12 15.67 -11.55
CA PHE A 80 17.80 15.78 -10.95
C PHE A 80 16.72 16.18 -11.96
N PHE A 81 16.98 17.24 -12.75
CA PHE A 81 16.03 17.68 -13.78
C PHE A 81 15.88 16.67 -14.92
N ASP A 82 16.96 15.97 -15.32
CA ASP A 82 16.83 14.85 -16.27
C ASP A 82 16.00 13.70 -15.69
N THR A 83 16.16 13.37 -14.40
CA THR A 83 15.31 12.36 -13.74
C THR A 83 13.83 12.79 -13.73
N LEU A 84 13.51 14.07 -13.45
CA LEU A 84 12.12 14.56 -13.54
C LEU A 84 11.56 14.54 -14.97
N ARG A 85 12.40 14.81 -15.98
CA ARG A 85 12.06 14.70 -17.40
C ARG A 85 11.77 13.25 -17.78
N ARG A 86 12.66 12.32 -17.43
CA ARG A 86 12.49 10.87 -17.61
C ARG A 86 11.20 10.39 -16.97
N ARG A 87 10.89 10.82 -15.74
CA ARG A 87 9.60 10.52 -15.09
C ARG A 87 8.41 10.96 -15.94
N ALA A 88 8.43 12.19 -16.45
CA ALA A 88 7.34 12.72 -17.27
C ALA A 88 7.16 11.93 -18.57
N ASN A 89 8.26 11.61 -19.25
CA ASN A 89 8.23 10.82 -20.48
C ASN A 89 7.77 9.39 -20.23
N ASN A 90 8.28 8.73 -19.18
CA ASN A 90 7.83 7.41 -18.77
C ASN A 90 6.31 7.38 -18.55
N MET A 91 5.76 8.41 -17.91
CA MET A 91 4.32 8.51 -17.68
C MET A 91 3.53 8.70 -18.99
N LEU A 92 3.98 9.59 -19.88
CA LEU A 92 3.35 9.80 -21.19
C LEU A 92 3.38 8.53 -22.05
N ASP A 93 4.50 7.80 -22.05
CA ASP A 93 4.62 6.54 -22.78
C ASP A 93 3.76 5.43 -22.15
N HIS A 94 3.65 5.41 -20.82
CA HIS A 94 2.77 4.49 -20.12
C HIS A 94 1.29 4.72 -20.47
N GLU A 95 0.84 5.97 -20.53
CA GLU A 95 -0.52 6.32 -20.97
C GLU A 95 -0.76 5.98 -22.44
N ARG A 96 0.20 6.26 -23.33
CA ARG A 96 0.11 5.88 -24.75
C ARG A 96 0.00 4.37 -24.94
N ALA A 97 0.64 3.59 -24.08
CA ALA A 97 0.53 2.14 -24.06
C ALA A 97 -0.79 1.61 -23.47
N GLY A 98 -1.69 2.51 -23.01
CA GLY A 98 -2.97 2.15 -22.41
C GLY A 98 -2.86 1.75 -20.93
N LEU A 99 -1.85 2.26 -20.21
CA LEU A 99 -1.61 2.01 -18.78
C LEU A 99 -1.59 0.51 -18.43
N PRO A 100 -0.76 -0.33 -19.07
CA PRO A 100 -0.72 -1.75 -18.75
C PRO A 100 -0.33 -2.01 -17.28
N PRO A 101 -0.81 -3.09 -16.63
CA PRO A 101 -0.43 -3.41 -15.25
C PRO A 101 1.10 -3.47 -15.05
N LEU A 102 1.59 -2.89 -13.95
CA LEU A 102 3.02 -2.84 -13.62
C LEU A 102 3.38 -3.99 -12.68
N LEU A 103 3.31 -5.22 -13.20
CA LEU A 103 3.61 -6.43 -12.46
C LEU A 103 5.03 -6.91 -12.78
N ASN A 104 5.83 -7.17 -11.76
CA ASN A 104 7.21 -7.65 -11.91
C ASN A 104 7.33 -9.19 -11.87
N PHE A 105 6.28 -9.89 -12.32
CA PHE A 105 6.20 -11.35 -12.36
C PHE A 105 5.58 -11.83 -13.66
N LYS A 106 5.87 -13.08 -14.06
CA LYS A 106 5.19 -13.71 -15.20
C LYS A 106 3.85 -14.27 -14.75
N TYR A 107 2.86 -14.16 -15.62
CA TYR A 107 1.52 -14.59 -15.35
C TYR A 107 0.80 -15.03 -16.61
N GLU A 108 -0.29 -15.76 -16.41
CA GLU A 108 -1.30 -15.98 -17.43
C GLU A 108 -2.64 -15.41 -16.97
N THR A 109 -3.42 -14.88 -17.90
CA THR A 109 -4.79 -14.44 -17.62
C THR A 109 -5.73 -15.63 -17.73
N LEU A 110 -6.45 -15.93 -16.65
CA LEU A 110 -7.42 -17.02 -16.59
C LEU A 110 -8.82 -16.59 -16.96
N LEU A 111 -9.26 -15.47 -16.37
CA LEU A 111 -10.60 -14.94 -16.55
C LEU A 111 -10.52 -13.44 -16.75
N ASP A 112 -11.24 -12.94 -17.76
CA ASP A 112 -11.45 -11.51 -18.01
C ASP A 112 -12.92 -11.19 -17.77
N ALA A 113 -13.21 -10.51 -16.65
CA ALA A 113 -14.58 -10.23 -16.25
C ALA A 113 -15.26 -9.18 -17.13
N ARG A 114 -14.54 -8.51 -18.06
CA ARG A 114 -15.16 -7.66 -19.09
C ARG A 114 -15.99 -8.48 -20.08
N GLN A 115 -15.76 -9.79 -20.12
CA GLN A 115 -16.48 -10.73 -20.98
C GLN A 115 -17.61 -11.47 -20.24
N PHE A 116 -17.87 -11.12 -18.98
CA PHE A 116 -18.97 -11.72 -18.22
C PHE A 116 -20.31 -11.08 -18.61
N GLU A 117 -21.41 -11.76 -18.25
CA GLU A 117 -22.77 -11.25 -18.46
C GLU A 117 -22.99 -9.90 -17.76
N ARG A 118 -22.42 -9.74 -16.55
CA ARG A 118 -22.29 -8.47 -15.85
C ARG A 118 -20.83 -8.04 -15.93
N PRO A 119 -20.45 -7.23 -16.93
CA PRO A 119 -19.05 -6.97 -17.22
C PRO A 119 -18.44 -6.04 -16.16
N VAL A 120 -17.29 -6.43 -15.61
CA VAL A 120 -16.48 -5.55 -14.75
C VAL A 120 -15.03 -5.53 -15.20
N ASN A 121 -14.33 -4.42 -14.94
CA ASN A 121 -12.97 -4.19 -15.43
C ASN A 121 -11.91 -4.99 -14.67
N TYR A 122 -12.23 -6.19 -14.17
CA TYR A 122 -11.34 -7.04 -13.39
C TYR A 122 -10.90 -8.26 -14.19
N ALA A 123 -9.71 -8.78 -13.89
CA ALA A 123 -9.24 -10.05 -14.43
C ALA A 123 -8.51 -10.86 -13.36
N LEU A 124 -8.63 -12.18 -13.46
CA LEU A 124 -7.91 -13.14 -12.63
C LEU A 124 -6.65 -13.60 -13.36
N LEU A 125 -5.52 -13.48 -12.69
CA LEU A 125 -4.23 -13.96 -13.16
C LEU A 125 -3.75 -15.15 -12.33
N ARG A 126 -3.11 -16.13 -12.97
CA ARG A 126 -2.25 -17.12 -12.30
C ARG A 126 -0.81 -16.67 -12.42
N ILE A 127 -0.10 -16.60 -11.31
CA ILE A 127 1.32 -16.23 -11.29
C ILE A 127 2.13 -17.48 -11.66
N THR A 128 3.01 -17.39 -12.65
CA THR A 128 3.78 -18.55 -13.12
C THR A 128 5.23 -18.49 -12.67
N GLU A 129 5.79 -17.30 -12.49
CA GLU A 129 7.20 -17.11 -12.10
C GLU A 129 7.40 -15.77 -11.37
N VAL A 130 8.15 -15.79 -10.27
CA VAL A 130 8.59 -14.61 -9.52
C VAL A 130 10.10 -14.72 -9.27
N GLY A 131 10.91 -14.01 -10.06
CA GLY A 131 12.36 -14.13 -9.98
C GLY A 131 12.83 -15.55 -10.36
N GLU A 132 13.39 -16.29 -9.43
CA GLU A 132 13.82 -17.69 -9.64
C GLU A 132 12.75 -18.70 -9.21
N ASP A 133 11.74 -18.27 -8.45
CA ASP A 133 10.66 -19.13 -7.98
C ASP A 133 9.68 -19.37 -9.14
N CYS A 134 9.54 -20.64 -9.55
CA CYS A 134 8.68 -21.08 -10.65
C CYS A 134 7.52 -21.92 -10.12
N TRP A 135 6.32 -21.71 -10.64
CA TRP A 135 5.13 -22.44 -10.20
C TRP A 135 5.32 -23.96 -10.20
N ASP A 136 5.88 -24.51 -11.28
CA ASP A 136 6.03 -25.94 -11.48
C ASP A 136 6.98 -26.61 -10.47
N ASP A 137 7.92 -25.84 -9.90
CA ASP A 137 8.94 -26.33 -8.98
C ASP A 137 8.64 -26.00 -7.50
N CYS A 138 8.00 -24.85 -7.24
CA CYS A 138 7.83 -24.31 -5.90
C CYS A 138 6.49 -24.66 -5.26
N VAL A 139 5.42 -24.85 -6.05
CA VAL A 139 4.07 -25.01 -5.51
C VAL A 139 3.86 -26.40 -4.94
N ASP A 140 3.38 -26.45 -3.70
CA ASP A 140 2.84 -27.66 -3.07
C ASP A 140 1.33 -27.74 -3.34
N PRO A 141 0.85 -28.69 -4.16
CA PRO A 141 -0.58 -28.87 -4.42
C PRO A 141 -1.39 -29.17 -3.16
N GLY A 142 -0.74 -29.63 -2.09
CA GLY A 142 -1.31 -29.84 -0.76
C GLY A 142 -1.77 -28.55 -0.08
N LYS A 143 -1.14 -27.41 -0.37
CA LYS A 143 -1.44 -26.11 0.27
C LYS A 143 -2.66 -25.42 -0.33
N PRO A 144 -3.38 -24.59 0.45
CA PRO A 144 -4.49 -23.82 -0.08
C PRO A 144 -3.95 -22.74 -1.06
N PRO A 145 -4.66 -22.48 -2.17
CA PRO A 145 -4.29 -21.39 -3.07
C PRO A 145 -4.45 -20.02 -2.39
N VAL A 146 -3.65 -19.04 -2.78
CA VAL A 146 -3.71 -17.65 -2.29
C VAL A 146 -4.19 -16.75 -3.42
N ILE A 147 -5.20 -15.92 -3.17
CA ILE A 147 -5.67 -14.89 -4.10
C ILE A 147 -5.35 -13.52 -3.49
N VAL A 148 -4.49 -12.75 -4.17
CA VAL A 148 -4.14 -11.38 -3.77
C VAL A 148 -5.06 -10.38 -4.47
N LEU A 149 -5.66 -9.47 -3.69
CA LEU A 149 -6.54 -8.39 -4.13
C LEU A 149 -5.89 -7.04 -3.85
N ASP A 150 -5.44 -6.37 -4.91
CA ASP A 150 -4.83 -5.06 -4.82
C ASP A 150 -5.86 -3.93 -4.61
N PRO A 151 -5.47 -2.81 -3.99
CA PRO A 151 -6.37 -1.70 -3.75
C PRO A 151 -6.66 -0.92 -5.02
N ARG A 152 -7.92 -0.60 -5.27
CA ARG A 152 -8.35 0.33 -6.33
C ARG A 152 -8.42 1.77 -5.84
N ALA A 153 -7.38 2.20 -5.13
CA ALA A 153 -7.31 3.51 -4.49
C ALA A 153 -6.81 4.62 -5.45
N GLY A 154 -7.27 4.60 -6.70
CA GLY A 154 -6.92 5.57 -7.75
C GLY A 154 -5.64 5.26 -8.54
N HIS A 155 -4.81 4.33 -8.07
CA HIS A 155 -3.66 3.79 -8.81
C HIS A 155 -4.02 2.52 -9.58
N GLY A 156 -3.19 2.15 -10.55
CA GLY A 156 -3.24 0.84 -11.19
C GLY A 156 -2.81 -0.32 -10.28
N PRO A 157 -3.14 -1.56 -10.66
CA PRO A 157 -2.71 -2.75 -9.93
C PRO A 157 -1.18 -2.92 -10.05
N GLY A 158 -0.62 -3.57 -9.05
CA GLY A 158 0.80 -3.89 -8.95
C GLY A 158 1.45 -3.50 -7.64
N MET A 159 0.73 -2.94 -6.66
CA MET A 159 1.31 -2.63 -5.35
C MET A 159 1.78 -3.91 -4.65
N GLY A 160 0.92 -4.94 -4.58
CA GLY A 160 1.26 -6.27 -4.05
C GLY A 160 2.16 -7.12 -4.96
N GLY A 161 2.61 -6.57 -6.08
CA GLY A 161 3.41 -7.25 -7.11
C GLY A 161 4.63 -6.48 -7.62
N PHE A 162 4.90 -5.32 -7.02
CA PHE A 162 5.87 -4.34 -7.54
C PHE A 162 7.32 -4.77 -7.33
N LYS A 163 7.56 -5.72 -6.43
CA LYS A 163 8.90 -6.20 -6.05
C LYS A 163 8.93 -7.72 -6.00
N ARG A 164 10.12 -8.29 -6.13
CA ARG A 164 10.35 -9.73 -5.90
C ARG A 164 9.96 -10.08 -4.45
N GLU A 165 10.31 -9.21 -3.51
CA GLU A 165 9.95 -9.30 -2.08
C GLU A 165 8.54 -8.74 -1.84
N SER A 166 7.56 -9.20 -2.63
CA SER A 166 6.14 -8.87 -2.48
C SER A 166 5.36 -10.03 -1.86
N GLU A 167 4.13 -9.78 -1.42
CA GLU A 167 3.25 -10.81 -0.86
C GLU A 167 3.05 -11.98 -1.83
N VAL A 168 2.99 -11.69 -3.13
CA VAL A 168 2.96 -12.68 -4.21
C VAL A 168 4.23 -13.55 -4.20
N GLY A 169 5.40 -12.94 -4.09
CA GLY A 169 6.67 -13.65 -4.01
C GLY A 169 6.77 -14.51 -2.76
N VAL A 170 6.37 -14.00 -1.60
CA VAL A 170 6.39 -14.76 -0.34
C VAL A 170 5.40 -15.92 -0.37
N ALA A 171 4.20 -15.74 -0.92
CA ALA A 171 3.23 -16.82 -1.06
C ALA A 171 3.74 -17.94 -1.98
N LEU A 172 4.36 -17.59 -3.12
CA LEU A 172 4.92 -18.58 -4.04
C LEU A 172 6.14 -19.29 -3.43
N HIS A 173 7.02 -18.53 -2.77
CA HIS A 173 8.21 -19.07 -2.10
C HIS A 173 7.85 -19.99 -0.93
N THR A 174 6.78 -19.69 -0.20
CA THR A 174 6.24 -20.57 0.85
C THR A 174 5.43 -21.74 0.26
N GLY A 175 5.39 -21.90 -1.06
CA GLY A 175 4.83 -23.06 -1.75
C GLY A 175 3.32 -23.03 -1.97
N HIS A 176 2.66 -21.87 -1.82
CA HIS A 176 1.25 -21.74 -2.14
C HIS A 176 1.05 -21.53 -3.66
N PRO A 177 0.00 -22.12 -4.27
CA PRO A 177 -0.47 -21.68 -5.57
C PRO A 177 -0.95 -20.22 -5.51
N VAL A 178 -0.36 -19.30 -6.28
CA VAL A 178 -0.65 -17.85 -6.21
C VAL A 178 -1.45 -17.33 -7.40
N TYR A 179 -2.53 -16.62 -7.08
CA TYR A 179 -3.39 -15.91 -8.00
C TYR A 179 -3.44 -14.44 -7.65
N PHE A 180 -3.65 -13.60 -8.66
CA PHE A 180 -3.67 -12.16 -8.49
C PHE A 180 -4.84 -11.55 -9.24
N VAL A 181 -5.62 -10.73 -8.54
CA VAL A 181 -6.73 -9.99 -9.15
C VAL A 181 -6.22 -8.63 -9.61
N VAL A 182 -6.25 -8.40 -10.91
CA VAL A 182 -5.98 -7.08 -11.52
C VAL A 182 -7.27 -6.41 -11.94
N PHE A 183 -7.17 -5.12 -12.21
CA PHE A 183 -8.22 -4.33 -12.84
C PHE A 183 -7.63 -3.45 -13.95
N PHE A 184 -8.44 -3.11 -14.95
CA PHE A 184 -8.04 -2.28 -16.09
C PHE A 184 -8.29 -0.79 -15.83
N PRO A 185 -7.62 0.13 -16.56
CA PRO A 185 -7.72 1.57 -16.32
C PRO A 185 -9.14 2.15 -16.35
N GLU A 186 -9.96 1.67 -17.28
CA GLU A 186 -11.34 2.11 -17.43
C GLU A 186 -12.31 1.11 -16.78
N PRO A 187 -13.28 1.55 -15.97
CA PRO A 187 -14.41 0.73 -15.56
C PRO A 187 -15.27 0.35 -16.77
N ASN A 188 -16.01 -0.75 -16.67
CA ASN A 188 -17.12 -0.94 -17.62
C ASN A 188 -18.24 0.06 -17.32
N PRO A 189 -19.03 0.47 -18.32
CA PRO A 189 -20.17 1.36 -18.13
C PRO A 189 -21.12 0.81 -17.06
N HIS A 190 -21.54 1.66 -16.12
CA HIS A 190 -22.48 1.35 -15.04
C HIS A 190 -22.07 0.19 -14.12
N GLN A 191 -20.81 -0.22 -14.14
CA GLN A 191 -20.27 -1.21 -13.23
C GLN A 191 -20.54 -0.78 -11.78
N THR A 192 -21.11 -1.65 -10.96
CA THR A 192 -21.36 -1.39 -9.53
C THR A 192 -20.45 -2.23 -8.63
N LEU A 193 -20.41 -1.90 -7.33
CA LEU A 193 -19.72 -2.72 -6.34
C LEU A 193 -20.31 -4.15 -6.27
N SER A 194 -21.61 -4.30 -6.51
CA SER A 194 -22.30 -5.60 -6.56
C SER A 194 -21.77 -6.46 -7.71
N ASP A 195 -21.59 -5.87 -8.90
CA ASP A 195 -21.06 -6.56 -10.07
C ASP A 195 -19.61 -6.99 -9.84
N VAL A 196 -18.81 -6.14 -9.19
CA VAL A 196 -17.43 -6.49 -8.81
C VAL A 196 -17.42 -7.67 -7.85
N LEU A 197 -18.26 -7.65 -6.81
CA LEU A 197 -18.36 -8.78 -5.86
C LEU A 197 -18.80 -10.09 -6.55
N ALA A 198 -19.74 -10.01 -7.49
CA ALA A 198 -20.16 -11.16 -8.28
C ALA A 198 -19.01 -11.74 -9.14
N ALA A 199 -18.19 -10.88 -9.74
CA ALA A 199 -17.02 -11.30 -10.48
C ALA A 199 -15.94 -11.92 -9.58
N LEU A 200 -15.64 -11.30 -8.43
CA LEU A 200 -14.68 -11.83 -7.45
C LEU A 200 -15.12 -13.19 -6.90
N ARG A 201 -16.43 -13.38 -6.66
CA ARG A 201 -16.98 -14.69 -6.29
C ARG A 201 -16.69 -15.74 -7.35
N ARG A 202 -16.92 -15.42 -8.62
CA ARG A 202 -16.62 -16.34 -9.73
C ARG A 202 -15.12 -16.66 -9.83
N PHE A 203 -14.26 -15.70 -9.52
CA PHE A 203 -12.81 -15.95 -9.45
C PHE A 203 -12.44 -16.92 -8.33
N VAL A 204 -13.02 -16.76 -7.13
CA VAL A 204 -12.84 -17.70 -6.01
C VAL A 204 -13.32 -19.10 -6.39
N GLU A 205 -14.48 -19.22 -7.02
CA GLU A 205 -15.05 -20.50 -7.46
C GLU A 205 -14.15 -21.18 -8.52
N ASP A 206 -13.61 -20.44 -9.49
CA ASP A 206 -12.69 -20.96 -10.51
C ASP A 206 -11.36 -21.43 -9.90
N VAL A 207 -10.79 -20.65 -8.97
CA VAL A 207 -9.57 -21.02 -8.26
C VAL A 207 -9.79 -22.28 -7.42
N ALA A 208 -10.87 -22.33 -6.62
CA ALA A 208 -11.18 -23.50 -5.80
C ALA A 208 -11.36 -24.76 -6.67
N ALA A 209 -12.05 -24.64 -7.81
CA ALA A 209 -12.24 -25.76 -8.74
C ALA A 209 -10.94 -26.31 -9.33
N ARG A 210 -9.91 -25.47 -9.49
CA ARG A 210 -8.57 -25.88 -9.96
C ARG A 210 -7.73 -26.57 -8.88
N HIS A 211 -8.12 -26.49 -7.62
CA HIS A 211 -7.37 -26.97 -6.45
C HIS A 211 -8.21 -27.94 -5.61
N ASP A 212 -8.89 -28.89 -6.26
CA ASP A 212 -9.68 -29.94 -5.61
C ASP A 212 -10.75 -29.42 -4.62
N GLY A 213 -11.29 -28.22 -4.90
CA GLY A 213 -12.29 -27.56 -4.05
C GLY A 213 -11.72 -26.90 -2.79
N LYS A 214 -10.40 -26.79 -2.65
CA LYS A 214 -9.77 -26.09 -1.52
C LYS A 214 -10.15 -24.62 -1.53
N ALA A 215 -10.67 -24.16 -0.40
CA ALA A 215 -11.04 -22.76 -0.22
C ALA A 215 -9.78 -21.87 -0.26
N PRO A 216 -9.72 -20.85 -1.14
CA PRO A 216 -8.54 -20.00 -1.26
C PRO A 216 -8.38 -19.07 -0.05
N VAL A 217 -7.14 -18.84 0.35
CA VAL A 217 -6.77 -17.75 1.24
C VAL A 217 -6.95 -16.43 0.48
N LEU A 218 -7.67 -15.48 1.06
CA LEU A 218 -7.83 -14.16 0.46
C LEU A 218 -6.85 -13.18 1.10
N TYR A 219 -6.05 -12.50 0.29
CA TYR A 219 -5.07 -11.53 0.73
C TYR A 219 -5.48 -10.14 0.23
N GLY A 220 -6.14 -9.36 1.08
CA GLY A 220 -6.71 -8.08 0.72
C GLY A 220 -5.87 -6.90 1.20
N ASN A 221 -5.45 -6.06 0.25
CA ASN A 221 -4.61 -4.89 0.53
C ASN A 221 -5.44 -3.61 0.50
N CYS A 222 -5.47 -2.87 1.61
CA CYS A 222 -6.21 -1.62 1.75
C CYS A 222 -7.68 -1.77 1.28
N GLN A 223 -8.10 -1.14 0.17
CA GLN A 223 -9.44 -1.35 -0.39
C GLN A 223 -9.72 -2.80 -0.79
N GLY A 224 -8.71 -3.55 -1.23
CA GLY A 224 -8.83 -4.97 -1.54
C GLY A 224 -9.26 -5.80 -0.33
N GLY A 225 -8.93 -5.34 0.88
CA GLY A 225 -9.43 -5.93 2.13
C GLY A 225 -10.92 -5.75 2.32
N TRP A 226 -11.51 -4.62 1.92
CA TRP A 226 -12.97 -4.46 1.94
C TRP A 226 -13.62 -5.50 1.04
N ALA A 227 -13.15 -5.64 -0.19
CA ALA A 227 -13.67 -6.61 -1.13
C ALA A 227 -13.55 -8.05 -0.57
N ALA A 228 -12.41 -8.40 0.03
CA ALA A 228 -12.20 -9.69 0.68
C ALA A 228 -13.18 -9.91 1.85
N THR A 229 -13.37 -8.92 2.72
CA THR A 229 -14.33 -8.99 3.83
C THR A 229 -15.77 -9.16 3.34
N LEU A 230 -16.19 -8.36 2.34
CA LEU A 230 -17.52 -8.41 1.76
C LEU A 230 -17.78 -9.78 1.11
N LEU A 231 -16.81 -10.29 0.36
CA LEU A 231 -16.89 -11.61 -0.26
C LEU A 231 -17.02 -12.72 0.78
N SER A 232 -16.27 -12.62 1.87
CA SER A 232 -16.29 -13.59 2.97
C SER A 232 -17.61 -13.58 3.75
N ALA A 233 -18.25 -12.42 3.87
CA ALA A 233 -19.57 -12.29 4.49
C ALA A 233 -20.68 -12.78 3.55
N HIS A 234 -20.54 -12.56 2.25
CA HIS A 234 -21.54 -12.93 1.25
C HIS A 234 -21.49 -14.41 0.86
N CYS A 235 -20.30 -15.05 0.89
CA CYS A 235 -20.13 -16.46 0.52
C CYS A 235 -19.54 -17.31 1.66
N PRO A 236 -20.26 -17.51 2.80
CA PRO A 236 -19.74 -18.26 3.93
C PRO A 236 -19.26 -19.67 3.55
N GLY A 237 -18.03 -20.01 3.93
CA GLY A 237 -17.44 -21.34 3.72
C GLY A 237 -16.82 -21.60 2.34
N SER A 238 -16.95 -20.66 1.38
CA SER A 238 -16.28 -20.75 0.07
C SER A 238 -14.86 -20.18 0.06
N VAL A 239 -14.49 -19.45 1.11
CA VAL A 239 -13.19 -18.77 1.26
C VAL A 239 -12.47 -19.32 2.48
N GLY A 240 -11.16 -19.49 2.37
CA GLY A 240 -10.27 -19.86 3.47
C GLY A 240 -9.98 -18.65 4.37
N PRO A 241 -8.87 -18.68 5.14
CA PRO A 241 -8.43 -17.53 5.93
C PRO A 241 -8.33 -16.25 5.10
N VAL A 242 -8.66 -15.11 5.73
CA VAL A 242 -8.69 -13.80 5.07
C VAL A 242 -7.69 -12.88 5.78
N VAL A 243 -6.70 -12.41 5.04
CA VAL A 243 -5.68 -11.48 5.53
C VAL A 243 -6.01 -10.08 5.05
N LEU A 244 -6.12 -9.14 5.99
CA LEU A 244 -6.51 -7.76 5.81
C LEU A 244 -5.33 -6.86 6.16
N ASN A 245 -4.61 -6.41 5.14
CA ASN A 245 -3.41 -5.60 5.30
C ASN A 245 -3.80 -4.12 5.18
N GLY A 246 -3.56 -3.31 6.22
CA GLY A 246 -3.85 -1.87 6.20
C GLY A 246 -5.27 -1.54 5.72
N SER A 247 -6.26 -2.41 6.01
CA SER A 247 -7.61 -2.35 5.45
C SER A 247 -8.60 -1.78 6.48
N PRO A 248 -9.14 -0.55 6.29
CA PRO A 248 -10.02 0.06 7.27
C PRO A 248 -11.42 -0.54 7.17
N LEU A 249 -12.00 -0.98 8.28
CA LEU A 249 -13.41 -1.41 8.33
C LEU A 249 -14.25 -0.52 9.26
N SER A 250 -13.59 0.35 10.04
CA SER A 250 -14.19 1.44 10.81
C SER A 250 -13.73 2.78 10.27
N TYR A 251 -14.57 3.43 9.50
CA TYR A 251 -14.16 4.61 8.72
C TYR A 251 -14.17 5.92 9.54
N TRP A 252 -14.97 5.99 10.59
CA TRP A 252 -15.06 7.15 11.49
C TRP A 252 -14.04 7.11 12.64
N GLU A 253 -13.54 5.92 12.96
CA GLU A 253 -12.58 5.76 14.06
C GLU A 253 -11.23 6.41 13.77
N GLY A 254 -10.59 6.89 14.83
CA GLY A 254 -9.29 7.54 14.74
C GLY A 254 -9.07 8.57 15.82
N GLU A 255 -7.78 8.84 16.05
CA GLU A 255 -7.33 9.85 17.00
C GLU A 255 -7.21 11.23 16.31
N PRO A 256 -7.64 12.32 16.98
CA PRO A 256 -7.45 13.68 16.47
C PRO A 256 -5.99 13.97 16.09
N GLY A 257 -5.78 14.45 14.87
CA GLY A 257 -4.44 14.81 14.36
C GLY A 257 -3.61 13.63 13.85
N VAL A 258 -4.11 12.40 13.99
CA VAL A 258 -3.49 11.18 13.44
C VAL A 258 -4.16 10.78 12.12
N ASN A 259 -5.50 10.91 12.03
CA ASN A 259 -6.30 10.37 10.93
C ASN A 259 -7.09 11.44 10.15
N PRO A 260 -6.46 12.47 9.58
CA PRO A 260 -7.18 13.62 9.03
C PRO A 260 -8.08 13.27 7.82
N MET A 261 -7.90 12.12 7.15
CA MET A 261 -8.77 11.74 6.02
C MET A 261 -10.23 11.53 6.43
N ARG A 262 -10.50 11.04 7.64
CA ARG A 262 -11.86 10.73 8.09
C ARG A 262 -12.77 11.97 8.14
N VAL A 263 -12.19 13.15 8.35
CA VAL A 263 -12.93 14.42 8.45
C VAL A 263 -13.07 15.15 7.10
N LEU A 264 -12.34 14.72 6.06
CA LEU A 264 -12.35 15.40 4.75
C LEU A 264 -13.73 15.43 4.11
N GLY A 265 -14.50 14.33 4.23
CA GLY A 265 -15.88 14.26 3.72
C GLY A 265 -16.78 15.36 4.30
N GLY A 266 -16.57 15.74 5.57
CA GLY A 266 -17.30 16.84 6.21
C GLY A 266 -16.98 18.21 5.61
N PHE A 267 -15.75 18.46 5.16
CA PHE A 267 -15.36 19.75 4.60
C PHE A 267 -15.85 19.99 3.17
N VAL A 268 -16.12 18.92 2.43
CA VAL A 268 -16.66 19.00 1.06
C VAL A 268 -18.19 18.84 1.01
N GLY A 269 -18.84 18.72 2.17
CA GLY A 269 -20.29 18.57 2.27
C GLY A 269 -20.78 17.17 1.88
N GLY A 270 -19.94 16.15 1.97
CA GLY A 270 -20.30 14.75 1.74
C GLY A 270 -19.99 14.22 0.34
N VAL A 271 -20.78 13.23 -0.08
CA VAL A 271 -20.54 12.45 -1.31
C VAL A 271 -20.83 13.21 -2.62
N TRP A 272 -21.67 14.24 -2.59
CA TRP A 272 -22.15 14.92 -3.81
C TRP A 272 -21.02 15.41 -4.73
N LEU A 273 -19.87 15.81 -4.18
CA LEU A 273 -18.73 16.26 -4.98
C LEU A 273 -18.12 15.11 -5.80
N ALA A 274 -18.08 13.89 -5.23
CA ALA A 274 -17.61 12.72 -5.96
C ALA A 274 -18.58 12.36 -7.10
N HIS A 275 -19.88 12.44 -6.85
CA HIS A 275 -20.91 12.26 -7.87
C HIS A 275 -20.79 13.32 -8.98
N PHE A 276 -20.63 14.59 -8.59
CA PHE A 276 -20.44 15.69 -9.53
C PHE A 276 -19.24 15.54 -10.44
N LEU A 277 -18.09 15.16 -9.87
CA LEU A 277 -16.88 14.91 -10.65
C LEU A 277 -17.03 13.70 -11.58
N ALA A 278 -17.77 12.68 -11.16
CA ALA A 278 -18.08 11.53 -12.01
C ALA A 278 -18.99 11.91 -13.18
N ASP A 279 -20.08 12.64 -12.92
CA ASP A 279 -21.03 13.10 -13.93
C ASP A 279 -20.34 13.96 -15.00
N LEU A 280 -19.51 14.92 -14.57
CA LEU A 280 -18.72 15.76 -15.49
C LEU A 280 -17.77 14.96 -16.40
N ASN A 281 -17.31 13.82 -15.92
CA ASN A 281 -16.38 12.94 -16.62
C ASN A 281 -17.08 11.70 -17.24
N GLN A 282 -18.38 11.85 -17.55
CA GLN A 282 -19.22 10.83 -18.17
C GLN A 282 -19.31 9.55 -17.34
N ASP A 283 -19.84 9.69 -16.12
CA ASP A 283 -20.06 8.60 -15.15
C ASP A 283 -18.77 7.85 -14.75
N ARG A 284 -17.63 8.56 -14.77
CA ARG A 284 -16.33 7.99 -14.36
C ARG A 284 -15.63 8.92 -13.39
N PHE A 285 -15.19 8.39 -12.27
CA PHE A 285 -14.38 9.13 -11.32
C PHE A 285 -12.88 8.98 -11.63
N ASP A 286 -12.18 10.10 -11.79
CA ASP A 286 -10.73 10.09 -12.04
C ASP A 286 -9.97 9.80 -10.74
N GLY A 287 -9.28 8.66 -10.68
CA GLY A 287 -8.51 8.24 -9.51
C GLY A 287 -7.39 9.20 -9.12
N ALA A 288 -6.98 10.11 -10.01
CA ALA A 288 -6.01 11.16 -9.69
C ALA A 288 -6.45 12.03 -8.49
N TRP A 289 -7.76 12.20 -8.26
CA TRP A 289 -8.29 12.88 -7.07
C TRP A 289 -8.02 12.10 -5.77
N LEU A 290 -8.09 10.75 -5.81
CA LEU A 290 -7.74 9.91 -4.65
C LEU A 290 -6.24 9.98 -4.36
N VAL A 291 -5.41 9.91 -5.41
CA VAL A 291 -3.95 10.02 -5.24
C VAL A 291 -3.55 11.39 -4.70
N GLN A 292 -4.22 12.45 -5.14
CA GLN A 292 -4.02 13.78 -4.58
C GLN A 292 -4.37 13.85 -3.09
N ASN A 293 -5.41 13.16 -2.63
CA ASN A 293 -5.72 13.06 -1.20
C ASN A 293 -4.59 12.37 -0.42
N PHE A 294 -3.98 11.32 -0.96
CA PHE A 294 -2.82 10.66 -0.33
C PHE A 294 -1.60 11.59 -0.24
N GLU A 295 -1.31 12.38 -1.27
CA GLU A 295 -0.22 13.37 -1.20
C GLU A 295 -0.51 14.48 -0.19
N ASN A 296 -1.76 14.93 -0.11
CA ASN A 296 -2.19 15.92 0.87
C ASN A 296 -2.08 15.42 2.30
N LEU A 297 -2.07 14.11 2.57
CA LEU A 297 -1.83 13.59 3.92
C LEU A 297 -0.43 13.92 4.43
N LYS A 298 0.59 13.75 3.58
CA LYS A 298 2.00 13.97 3.91
C LYS A 298 2.62 14.97 2.93
N PRO A 299 2.22 16.26 2.98
CA PRO A 299 2.65 17.25 2.00
C PRO A 299 4.16 17.43 1.99
N GLY A 300 4.81 17.40 3.17
CA GLY A 300 6.27 17.44 3.28
C GLY A 300 6.97 16.37 2.45
N ASN A 301 6.49 15.12 2.53
CA ASN A 301 7.03 14.05 1.69
C ASN A 301 6.70 14.25 0.20
N ALA A 302 5.46 14.63 -0.11
CA ALA A 302 4.99 14.78 -1.49
C ALA A 302 5.67 15.92 -2.26
N VAL A 303 6.01 17.03 -1.60
CA VAL A 303 6.55 18.25 -2.22
C VAL A 303 8.03 18.48 -1.94
N TRP A 304 8.59 17.88 -0.87
CA TRP A 304 9.96 18.13 -0.43
C TRP A 304 10.77 16.85 -0.23
N ASP A 305 10.47 16.01 0.77
CA ASP A 305 11.40 14.96 1.22
C ASP A 305 11.78 13.98 0.12
N LYS A 306 10.82 13.57 -0.73
CA LYS A 306 11.10 12.66 -1.84
C LYS A 306 12.08 13.25 -2.86
N TYR A 307 11.95 14.55 -3.16
CA TYR A 307 12.81 15.25 -4.11
C TYR A 307 14.16 15.60 -3.47
N ALA A 308 14.18 15.94 -2.18
CA ALA A 308 15.41 16.16 -1.44
C ALA A 308 16.24 14.86 -1.32
N ASN A 309 15.59 13.71 -1.07
CA ASN A 309 16.25 12.41 -1.07
C ASN A 309 16.79 12.05 -2.47
N LEU A 310 16.01 12.29 -3.53
CA LEU A 310 16.49 12.11 -4.91
C LEU A 310 17.70 13.00 -5.19
N PHE A 311 17.64 14.28 -4.84
CA PHE A 311 18.72 15.24 -5.10
C PHE A 311 19.99 14.88 -4.33
N THR A 312 19.88 14.55 -3.04
CA THR A 312 21.04 14.24 -2.18
C THR A 312 21.68 12.89 -2.49
N LYS A 313 20.96 11.96 -3.13
CA LYS A 313 21.43 10.61 -3.48
C LYS A 313 21.34 10.34 -4.98
N ILE A 314 21.50 11.37 -5.81
CA ILE A 314 21.17 11.32 -7.23
C ILE A 314 21.88 10.20 -7.99
N ASP A 315 23.10 9.85 -7.54
CA ASP A 315 23.98 8.87 -8.16
C ASP A 315 23.47 7.41 -7.99
N GLY A 316 22.52 7.15 -7.09
CA GLY A 316 21.94 5.81 -6.88
C GLY A 316 20.44 5.75 -6.65
N GLU A 317 19.78 6.87 -6.39
CA GLU A 317 18.36 6.93 -6.06
C GLU A 317 17.45 7.08 -7.29
N SER A 318 18.00 7.50 -8.43
CA SER A 318 17.23 7.86 -9.64
C SER A 318 16.36 6.70 -10.16
N ASP A 319 16.90 5.49 -10.27
CA ASP A 319 16.15 4.34 -10.80
C ASP A 319 15.04 3.91 -9.84
N ARG A 320 15.33 3.84 -8.52
CA ARG A 320 14.34 3.56 -7.49
C ARG A 320 13.20 4.58 -7.49
N PHE A 321 13.53 5.86 -7.66
CA PHE A 321 12.55 6.95 -7.76
C PHE A 321 11.68 6.80 -9.01
N LEU A 322 12.28 6.54 -10.18
CA LEU A 322 11.56 6.39 -11.44
C LEU A 322 10.64 5.17 -11.45
N ASP A 323 11.10 4.05 -10.89
CA ASP A 323 10.29 2.85 -10.74
C ASP A 323 9.05 3.15 -9.89
N PHE A 324 9.24 3.72 -8.70
CA PHE A 324 8.12 4.08 -7.83
C PHE A 324 7.16 5.07 -8.50
N GLU A 325 7.68 6.11 -9.15
CA GLU A 325 6.84 7.13 -9.80
C GLU A 325 6.10 6.59 -11.03
N ARG A 326 6.58 5.52 -11.67
CA ARG A 326 5.86 4.84 -12.76
C ARG A 326 4.52 4.27 -12.28
N TRP A 327 4.50 3.69 -11.07
CA TRP A 327 3.28 3.22 -10.44
C TRP A 327 2.48 4.36 -9.80
N TRP A 328 3.12 5.25 -9.02
CA TRP A 328 2.44 6.33 -8.28
C TRP A 328 1.69 7.32 -9.18
N ASN A 329 2.15 7.53 -10.41
CA ASN A 329 1.47 8.42 -11.35
C ASN A 329 0.48 7.69 -12.28
N GLY A 330 0.37 6.36 -12.21
CA GLY A 330 -0.55 5.57 -13.04
C GLY A 330 -1.99 5.64 -12.54
N PHE A 331 -2.76 6.66 -12.96
CA PHE A 331 -4.11 6.92 -12.46
C PHE A 331 -5.18 6.08 -13.17
N TYR A 332 -5.93 5.30 -12.39
CA TYR A 332 -7.01 4.43 -12.85
C TYR A 332 -8.37 4.98 -12.40
N ARG A 333 -9.44 4.61 -13.11
CA ARG A 333 -10.78 5.18 -12.88
C ARG A 333 -11.70 4.23 -12.12
N LEU A 334 -12.67 4.82 -11.45
CA LEU A 334 -13.84 4.15 -10.89
C LEU A 334 -15.08 4.55 -11.69
N SER A 335 -16.11 3.69 -11.76
CA SER A 335 -17.41 4.17 -12.23
C SER A 335 -17.98 5.20 -11.24
N GLY A 336 -18.90 6.04 -11.69
CA GLY A 336 -19.63 6.96 -10.83
C GLY A 336 -20.37 6.20 -9.73
N GLU A 337 -21.02 5.10 -10.09
CA GLU A 337 -21.75 4.23 -9.16
C GLU A 337 -20.83 3.66 -8.07
N GLU A 338 -19.65 3.16 -8.43
CA GLU A 338 -18.68 2.62 -7.48
C GLU A 338 -18.20 3.69 -6.49
N ILE A 339 -17.75 4.85 -6.98
CA ILE A 339 -17.19 5.86 -6.07
C ILE A 339 -18.27 6.43 -5.15
N VAL A 340 -19.49 6.63 -5.66
CA VAL A 340 -20.60 7.15 -4.87
C VAL A 340 -20.96 6.17 -3.78
N THR A 341 -21.15 4.88 -4.11
CA THR A 341 -21.41 3.84 -3.10
C THR A 341 -20.26 3.74 -2.08
N ILE A 342 -19.00 3.78 -2.51
CA ILE A 342 -17.85 3.71 -1.59
C ILE A 342 -17.86 4.90 -0.62
N VAL A 343 -18.02 6.12 -1.11
CA VAL A 343 -17.96 7.32 -0.24
C VAL A 343 -19.21 7.43 0.63
N GLU A 344 -20.39 7.20 0.05
CA GLU A 344 -21.67 7.31 0.75
C GLU A 344 -21.83 6.23 1.81
N ASP A 345 -21.60 4.96 1.46
CA ASP A 345 -21.92 3.85 2.35
C ASP A 345 -20.78 3.51 3.30
N LEU A 346 -19.52 3.58 2.85
CA LEU A 346 -18.38 3.21 3.67
C LEU A 346 -17.86 4.42 4.46
N PHE A 347 -17.33 5.43 3.78
CA PHE A 347 -16.60 6.51 4.46
C PHE A 347 -17.49 7.48 5.23
N VAL A 348 -18.54 7.98 4.59
CA VAL A 348 -19.43 8.97 5.20
C VAL A 348 -20.52 8.29 6.01
N GLY A 349 -21.12 7.22 5.49
CA GLY A 349 -22.23 6.50 6.14
C GLY A 349 -21.80 5.49 7.20
N ASN A 350 -20.57 4.96 7.11
CA ASN A 350 -20.03 3.93 8.00
C ASN A 350 -20.94 2.70 8.14
N LYS A 351 -21.63 2.34 7.05
CA LYS A 351 -22.70 1.34 7.02
C LYS A 351 -22.18 -0.09 7.18
N LEU A 352 -20.90 -0.34 6.92
CA LEU A 352 -20.31 -1.69 6.99
C LEU A 352 -20.31 -2.26 8.41
N GLU A 353 -19.69 -1.57 9.37
CA GLU A 353 -19.64 -2.03 10.77
C GLU A 353 -21.02 -1.97 11.46
N GLN A 354 -21.95 -1.17 10.91
CA GLN A 354 -23.34 -1.07 11.35
C GLN A 354 -24.23 -2.20 10.81
N GLY A 355 -23.73 -3.03 9.88
CA GLY A 355 -24.52 -4.08 9.22
C GLY A 355 -25.64 -3.52 8.33
N GLN A 356 -25.42 -2.36 7.72
CA GLN A 356 -26.39 -1.62 6.89
C GLN A 356 -25.97 -1.54 5.41
N LEU A 357 -24.74 -1.96 5.08
CA LEU A 357 -24.25 -1.94 3.70
C LEU A 357 -25.02 -2.97 2.85
N ARG A 358 -25.69 -2.49 1.80
CA ARG A 358 -26.45 -3.34 0.88
C ARG A 358 -25.56 -3.73 -0.30
N ILE A 359 -25.47 -5.02 -0.59
CA ILE A 359 -24.78 -5.54 -1.79
C ILE A 359 -25.74 -5.62 -2.97
N ASP A 360 -26.99 -5.98 -2.72
CA ASP A 360 -28.07 -6.00 -3.71
C ASP A 360 -29.41 -5.68 -3.05
N GLU A 361 -30.51 -5.80 -3.79
CA GLU A 361 -31.86 -5.48 -3.31
C GLU A 361 -32.27 -6.31 -2.07
N HIS A 362 -31.72 -7.51 -1.89
CA HIS A 362 -32.13 -8.48 -0.87
C HIS A 362 -31.02 -8.84 0.13
N CYS A 363 -29.79 -8.43 -0.12
CA CYS A 363 -28.62 -8.80 0.68
C CYS A 363 -27.99 -7.57 1.35
N THR A 364 -28.08 -7.53 2.68
CA THR A 364 -27.29 -6.62 3.53
C THR A 364 -26.14 -7.41 4.15
N VAL A 365 -24.94 -6.80 4.16
CA VAL A 365 -23.74 -7.41 4.74
C VAL A 365 -23.89 -7.57 6.23
N ASP A 366 -23.58 -8.77 6.71
CA ASP A 366 -23.53 -9.12 8.12
C ASP A 366 -22.18 -9.76 8.42
N LEU A 367 -21.30 -9.01 9.07
CA LEU A 367 -19.95 -9.45 9.40
C LEU A 367 -19.92 -10.62 10.40
N THR A 368 -21.01 -10.85 11.15
CA THR A 368 -21.11 -12.00 12.07
C THR A 368 -21.26 -13.34 11.34
N LYS A 369 -21.61 -13.31 10.05
CA LYS A 369 -21.72 -14.50 9.19
C LYS A 369 -20.37 -15.01 8.69
N ILE A 370 -19.32 -14.20 8.75
CA ILE A 370 -17.97 -14.64 8.38
C ILE A 370 -17.55 -15.76 9.33
N LYS A 371 -17.20 -16.91 8.77
CA LYS A 371 -16.73 -18.07 9.54
C LYS A 371 -15.23 -18.30 9.39
N SER A 372 -14.64 -17.86 8.29
CA SER A 372 -13.21 -18.01 8.04
C SER A 372 -12.41 -17.12 8.99
N PRO A 373 -11.23 -17.58 9.46
CA PRO A 373 -10.36 -16.75 10.30
C PRO A 373 -10.01 -15.43 9.60
N LEU A 374 -10.07 -14.33 10.34
CA LEU A 374 -9.64 -13.02 9.88
C LEU A 374 -8.30 -12.68 10.51
N VAL A 375 -7.31 -12.33 9.69
CA VAL A 375 -5.98 -11.86 10.13
C VAL A 375 -5.85 -10.39 9.75
N VAL A 376 -5.78 -9.50 10.74
CA VAL A 376 -5.71 -8.04 10.54
C VAL A 376 -4.27 -7.58 10.78
N PHE A 377 -3.61 -7.06 9.75
CA PHE A 377 -2.29 -6.45 9.89
C PHE A 377 -2.40 -4.92 9.81
N ALA A 378 -2.09 -4.25 10.92
CA ALA A 378 -2.15 -2.80 11.06
C ALA A 378 -0.84 -2.20 11.57
N SER A 379 -0.65 -0.89 11.42
CA SER A 379 0.52 -0.20 11.99
C SER A 379 0.18 1.14 12.62
N TYR A 380 0.82 1.47 13.73
CA TYR A 380 0.75 2.80 14.34
C TYR A 380 1.50 3.88 13.53
N GLY A 381 2.37 3.49 12.59
CA GLY A 381 2.96 4.42 11.63
C GLY A 381 2.03 4.72 10.43
N ASP A 382 0.94 3.97 10.30
CA ASP A 382 -0.07 4.14 9.27
C ASP A 382 -1.06 5.25 9.64
N ASN A 383 -1.05 6.34 8.88
CA ASN A 383 -1.96 7.47 9.02
C ASN A 383 -3.19 7.40 8.10
N ILE A 384 -3.34 6.29 7.37
CA ILE A 384 -4.49 5.95 6.54
C ILE A 384 -5.34 4.94 7.29
N THR A 385 -4.76 3.80 7.70
CA THR A 385 -5.43 2.73 8.42
C THR A 385 -4.69 2.31 9.70
N PRO A 386 -4.64 3.17 10.73
CA PRO A 386 -4.09 2.76 12.00
C PRO A 386 -4.96 1.68 12.68
N PRO A 387 -4.48 1.06 13.77
CA PRO A 387 -5.22 0.04 14.51
C PRO A 387 -6.66 0.43 14.87
N HIS A 388 -6.92 1.71 15.17
CA HIS A 388 -8.27 2.27 15.35
C HIS A 388 -9.21 1.89 14.18
N GLN A 389 -8.82 2.18 12.94
CA GLN A 389 -9.67 1.89 11.77
C GLN A 389 -9.67 0.42 11.34
N ALA A 390 -8.57 -0.29 11.63
CA ALA A 390 -8.44 -1.71 11.29
C ALA A 390 -9.19 -2.64 12.26
N LEU A 391 -9.33 -2.24 13.54
CA LEU A 391 -9.85 -3.08 14.62
C LEU A 391 -11.12 -2.53 15.29
N GLY A 392 -11.45 -1.25 15.12
CA GLY A 392 -12.63 -0.60 15.72
C GLY A 392 -13.97 -1.26 15.44
N TRP A 393 -14.05 -1.97 14.32
CA TRP A 393 -15.28 -2.61 13.88
C TRP A 393 -15.58 -3.85 14.71
N VAL A 394 -14.55 -4.45 15.32
CA VAL A 394 -14.67 -5.66 16.14
C VAL A 394 -15.61 -5.44 17.33
N PRO A 395 -15.42 -4.43 18.20
CA PRO A 395 -16.37 -4.11 19.27
C PRO A 395 -17.71 -3.55 18.76
N ALA A 396 -17.74 -2.95 17.56
CA ALA A 396 -18.98 -2.48 16.95
C ALA A 396 -19.90 -3.67 16.58
N VAL A 397 -19.33 -4.71 15.97
CA VAL A 397 -20.00 -5.94 15.52
C VAL A 397 -20.23 -6.92 16.68
N TYR A 398 -19.22 -7.16 17.52
CA TYR A 398 -19.27 -8.08 18.65
C TYR A 398 -19.25 -7.31 19.96
N LYS A 399 -20.36 -7.31 20.70
CA LYS A 399 -20.48 -6.52 21.94
C LYS A 399 -19.59 -7.00 23.09
N SER A 400 -19.06 -8.21 23.01
CA SER A 400 -18.18 -8.80 24.00
C SER A 400 -17.32 -9.90 23.39
N THR A 401 -16.26 -10.29 24.10
CA THR A 401 -15.44 -11.46 23.75
C THR A 401 -16.30 -12.72 23.65
N GLU A 402 -17.28 -12.88 24.54
CA GLU A 402 -18.18 -14.02 24.51
C GLU A 402 -19.12 -13.99 23.30
N ALA A 403 -19.59 -12.82 22.86
CA ALA A 403 -20.38 -12.69 21.63
C ALA A 403 -19.56 -13.10 20.39
N LEU A 404 -18.29 -12.71 20.33
CA LEU A 404 -17.37 -13.11 19.26
C LEU A 404 -17.14 -14.64 19.25
N LYS A 405 -16.94 -15.24 20.43
CA LYS A 405 -16.81 -16.70 20.57
C LYS A 405 -18.08 -17.44 20.17
N GLN A 406 -19.25 -16.96 20.59
CA GLN A 406 -20.55 -17.54 20.24
C GLN A 406 -20.83 -17.46 18.74
N ALA A 407 -20.36 -16.41 18.06
CA ALA A 407 -20.42 -16.33 16.61
C ALA A 407 -19.50 -17.34 15.90
N GLY A 408 -18.62 -18.04 16.65
CA GLY A 408 -17.65 -18.99 16.12
C GLY A 408 -16.49 -18.32 15.38
N GLN A 409 -16.28 -17.01 15.59
CA GLN A 409 -15.30 -16.24 14.84
C GLN A 409 -13.92 -16.30 15.48
N ARG A 410 -12.88 -16.31 14.63
CA ARG A 410 -11.46 -16.23 14.98
C ARG A 410 -10.90 -14.95 14.35
N ILE A 411 -10.51 -13.99 15.18
CA ILE A 411 -9.86 -12.76 14.72
C ILE A 411 -8.46 -12.72 15.31
N ILE A 412 -7.48 -12.60 14.45
CA ILE A 412 -6.07 -12.50 14.79
C ILE A 412 -5.62 -11.13 14.32
N TYR A 413 -4.88 -10.39 15.13
CA TYR A 413 -4.29 -9.13 14.71
C TYR A 413 -2.79 -9.06 14.97
N LEU A 414 -2.09 -8.36 14.10
CA LEU A 414 -0.67 -8.04 14.18
C LEU A 414 -0.53 -6.52 14.09
N THR A 415 0.27 -5.94 14.98
CA THR A 415 0.58 -4.50 14.92
C THR A 415 2.07 -4.25 14.76
N ASN A 416 2.43 -3.30 13.90
CA ASN A 416 3.78 -2.78 13.78
C ASN A 416 3.83 -1.33 14.31
N PRO A 417 4.85 -0.93 15.10
CA PRO A 417 4.87 0.39 15.73
C PRO A 417 5.21 1.56 14.79
N ARG A 418 5.84 1.32 13.63
CA ARG A 418 6.52 2.41 12.90
C ARG A 418 6.26 2.48 11.40
N ILE A 419 5.81 1.39 10.76
CA ILE A 419 5.72 1.36 9.31
C ILE A 419 4.55 2.23 8.82
N GLY A 420 4.76 2.99 7.76
CA GLY A 420 3.68 3.71 7.10
C GLY A 420 2.78 2.78 6.30
N HIS A 421 1.62 3.27 5.86
CA HIS A 421 0.64 2.52 5.06
C HIS A 421 1.26 1.68 3.93
N LEU A 422 1.99 2.33 3.02
CA LEU A 422 2.65 1.62 1.91
C LEU A 422 3.68 0.61 2.41
N GLY A 423 4.33 0.89 3.54
CA GLY A 423 5.30 -0.01 4.15
C GLY A 423 4.70 -1.35 4.59
N ILE A 424 3.38 -1.43 4.81
CA ILE A 424 2.68 -2.69 5.08
C ILE A 424 2.81 -3.62 3.85
N PHE A 425 2.66 -3.11 2.63
CA PHE A 425 2.58 -3.92 1.42
C PHE A 425 3.89 -4.04 0.62
N VAL A 426 4.73 -2.99 0.64
CA VAL A 426 5.89 -2.87 -0.29
C VAL A 426 7.25 -2.79 0.40
N SER A 427 7.29 -2.82 1.74
CA SER A 427 8.55 -2.83 2.47
C SER A 427 9.13 -4.24 2.46
N ALA A 428 10.29 -4.42 1.82
CA ALA A 428 10.94 -5.73 1.75
C ALA A 428 11.15 -6.37 3.13
N ASN A 429 11.43 -5.58 4.18
CA ASN A 429 11.61 -6.15 5.53
C ASN A 429 10.30 -6.62 6.15
N VAL A 430 9.21 -5.88 5.92
CA VAL A 430 7.88 -6.24 6.45
C VAL A 430 7.31 -7.43 5.69
N VAL A 431 7.41 -7.37 4.36
CA VAL A 431 6.95 -8.44 3.48
C VAL A 431 7.70 -9.73 3.75
N ARG A 432 9.03 -9.68 3.91
CA ARG A 432 9.82 -10.90 4.16
C ARG A 432 9.54 -11.55 5.51
N PHE A 433 9.18 -10.77 6.54
CA PHE A 433 9.03 -11.31 7.88
C PHE A 433 7.58 -11.48 8.32
N GLU A 434 6.81 -10.38 8.45
CA GLU A 434 5.42 -10.43 8.93
C GLU A 434 4.50 -11.26 8.02
N HIS A 435 4.55 -11.05 6.69
CA HIS A 435 3.68 -11.78 5.76
C HIS A 435 4.06 -13.26 5.65
N ARG A 436 5.36 -13.57 5.69
CA ARG A 436 5.85 -14.95 5.77
C ARG A 436 5.36 -15.63 7.06
N ALA A 437 5.46 -14.96 8.20
CA ALA A 437 4.98 -15.49 9.46
C ALA A 437 3.47 -15.76 9.43
N ILE A 438 2.67 -14.90 8.79
CA ILE A 438 1.23 -15.13 8.60
C ILE A 438 1.00 -16.41 7.77
N LEU A 439 1.64 -16.52 6.61
CA LEU A 439 1.44 -17.64 5.68
C LEU A 439 1.93 -18.98 6.26
N GLU A 440 3.09 -19.01 6.90
CA GLU A 440 3.66 -20.22 7.50
C GLU A 440 2.87 -20.75 8.71
N ASN A 441 2.06 -19.89 9.35
CA ASN A 441 1.25 -20.23 10.52
C ASN A 441 -0.26 -20.27 10.23
N LEU A 442 -0.67 -20.29 8.95
CA LEU A 442 -2.09 -20.46 8.58
C LEU A 442 -2.75 -21.70 9.22
N PRO A 443 -2.11 -22.89 9.24
CA PRO A 443 -2.72 -24.07 9.90
C PRO A 443 -2.96 -23.85 11.40
N ASP A 444 -2.04 -23.15 12.07
CA ASP A 444 -2.17 -22.85 13.50
C ASP A 444 -3.29 -21.82 13.73
N ILE A 445 -3.39 -20.81 12.87
CA ILE A 445 -4.47 -19.81 12.87
C ILE A 445 -5.84 -20.48 12.69
N GLU A 446 -5.96 -21.43 11.78
CA GLU A 446 -7.21 -22.16 11.53
C GLU A 446 -7.61 -23.05 12.71
N ALA A 447 -6.62 -23.62 13.41
CA ALA A 447 -6.81 -24.49 14.56
C ALA A 447 -7.15 -23.75 15.87
N LEU A 448 -7.02 -22.42 15.91
CA LEU A 448 -7.41 -21.62 17.07
C LEU A 448 -8.90 -21.81 17.39
N ALA A 449 -9.21 -21.86 18.69
CA ALA A 449 -10.59 -21.73 19.13
C ALA A 449 -11.15 -20.34 18.76
N PRO A 450 -12.48 -20.18 18.64
CA PRO A 450 -13.09 -18.87 18.49
C PRO A 450 -12.59 -17.89 19.57
N GLY A 451 -12.28 -16.66 19.18
CA GLY A 451 -11.64 -15.68 20.04
C GLY A 451 -10.91 -14.57 19.29
N LEU A 452 -10.51 -13.54 20.04
CA LEU A 452 -9.63 -12.48 19.58
C LEU A 452 -8.21 -12.77 20.05
N TYR A 453 -7.24 -12.70 19.15
CA TYR A 453 -5.84 -13.02 19.43
C TYR A 453 -4.91 -11.96 18.88
N GLU A 454 -3.87 -11.64 19.63
CA GLU A 454 -2.73 -10.88 19.12
C GLU A 454 -1.63 -11.84 18.70
N MET A 455 -1.23 -11.77 17.43
CA MET A 455 -0.06 -12.47 16.92
C MET A 455 1.19 -11.72 17.36
N LYS A 456 2.00 -12.36 18.20
CA LYS A 456 3.33 -11.88 18.57
C LYS A 456 4.38 -12.70 17.85
N ILE A 457 5.25 -12.02 17.12
CA ILE A 457 6.37 -12.63 16.43
C ILE A 457 7.63 -12.27 17.19
N ASP A 458 8.36 -13.29 17.67
CA ASP A 458 9.64 -13.14 18.34
C ASP A 458 10.75 -13.60 17.39
N ASN A 459 11.64 -12.68 17.03
CA ASN A 459 12.80 -12.95 16.17
C ASN A 459 14.09 -12.65 16.94
N PRO A 460 14.64 -13.65 17.67
CA PRO A 460 15.88 -13.47 18.43
C PRO A 460 17.09 -13.10 17.56
N THR A 461 17.06 -13.45 16.27
CA THR A 461 18.18 -13.19 15.35
C THR A 461 18.23 -11.75 14.85
N GLY A 462 17.09 -11.05 14.83
CA GLY A 462 16.94 -9.74 14.19
C GLY A 462 17.05 -9.76 12.66
N ASP A 463 17.28 -10.93 12.05
CA ASP A 463 17.35 -11.12 10.61
C ASP A 463 15.95 -11.40 10.04
N PRO A 464 15.40 -10.56 9.14
CA PRO A 464 14.09 -10.83 8.52
C PRO A 464 14.08 -12.07 7.63
N ASP A 465 15.25 -12.55 7.18
CA ASP A 465 15.40 -13.71 6.29
C ASP A 465 15.70 -15.00 7.08
N CYS A 466 15.59 -14.97 8.42
CA CYS A 466 15.85 -16.12 9.27
C CYS A 466 14.99 -17.34 8.89
N ALA A 467 15.53 -18.55 9.09
CA ALA A 467 14.80 -19.78 8.81
C ALA A 467 13.62 -19.97 9.79
N ARG A 468 12.63 -20.79 9.41
CA ARG A 468 11.40 -21.01 10.20
C ARG A 468 11.67 -21.45 11.64
N ASP A 469 12.75 -22.20 11.89
CA ASP A 469 13.18 -22.66 13.21
C ASP A 469 13.90 -21.59 14.05
N GLN A 470 14.17 -20.42 13.47
CA GLN A 470 14.91 -19.33 14.09
C GLN A 470 14.02 -18.18 14.61
N TYR A 471 12.71 -18.24 14.36
CA TYR A 471 11.73 -17.33 14.95
C TYR A 471 10.55 -18.10 15.54
N SER A 472 9.80 -17.46 16.43
CA SER A 472 8.60 -18.07 17.02
C SER A 472 7.40 -17.15 16.91
N VAL A 473 6.24 -17.77 16.69
CA VAL A 473 4.94 -17.09 16.69
C VAL A 473 4.14 -17.60 17.87
N ARG A 474 3.52 -16.68 18.60
CA ARG A 474 2.54 -16.99 19.64
C ARG A 474 1.28 -16.17 19.45
N PHE A 475 0.14 -16.79 19.76
CA PHE A 475 -1.17 -16.15 19.71
C PHE A 475 -1.62 -15.86 21.14
N GLU A 476 -1.54 -14.60 21.55
CA GLU A 476 -1.94 -14.15 22.89
C GLU A 476 -3.44 -13.83 22.88
N PRO A 477 -4.28 -14.50 23.69
CA PRO A 477 -5.69 -14.15 23.78
C PRO A 477 -5.89 -12.71 24.25
N ARG A 478 -6.81 -12.01 23.62
CA ARG A 478 -7.19 -10.63 23.93
C ARG A 478 -8.69 -10.54 24.12
N LYS A 479 -9.13 -9.44 24.71
CA LYS A 479 -10.55 -9.17 24.91
C LYS A 479 -11.04 -8.15 23.90
N VAL A 480 -12.21 -8.39 23.32
CA VAL A 480 -12.91 -7.42 22.47
C VAL A 480 -13.16 -6.12 23.24
N GLU A 481 -13.43 -6.23 24.53
CA GLU A 481 -13.64 -5.11 25.44
C GLU A 481 -12.40 -4.22 25.62
N ASP A 482 -11.20 -4.73 25.32
CA ASP A 482 -9.96 -3.94 25.37
C ASP A 482 -9.75 -3.11 24.10
N LEU A 483 -10.49 -3.39 23.02
CA LEU A 483 -10.52 -2.58 21.81
C LEU A 483 -11.50 -1.41 22.02
N HIS A 484 -11.06 -0.36 22.70
CA HIS A 484 -11.85 0.85 22.87
C HIS A 484 -11.11 2.07 22.32
N PHE A 485 -11.76 2.72 21.37
CA PHE A 485 -11.25 3.89 20.68
C PHE A 485 -12.30 5.00 20.77
N ASP A 486 -12.00 6.06 21.52
CA ASP A 486 -12.94 7.17 21.67
C ASP A 486 -12.88 8.11 20.44
N TYR A 487 -14.04 8.51 19.94
CA TYR A 487 -14.15 9.44 18.81
C TYR A 487 -15.51 10.17 18.84
N PRO A 488 -15.62 11.38 18.25
CA PRO A 488 -16.84 12.19 18.31
C PRO A 488 -17.93 11.66 17.37
N ARG A 489 -18.50 10.50 17.68
CA ARG A 489 -19.48 9.77 16.85
C ARG A 489 -20.63 10.66 16.37
N LYS A 490 -21.20 11.48 17.25
CA LYS A 490 -22.32 12.38 16.91
C LYS A 490 -21.94 13.40 15.83
N SER A 491 -20.70 13.87 15.81
CA SER A 491 -20.23 14.76 14.74
C SER A 491 -20.18 14.06 13.39
N PHE A 492 -19.77 12.79 13.35
CA PHE A 492 -19.83 12.01 12.11
C PHE A 492 -21.27 11.69 11.68
N GLU A 493 -22.18 11.46 12.63
CA GLU A 493 -23.61 11.31 12.32
C GLU A 493 -24.19 12.61 11.72
N ASN A 494 -23.79 13.79 12.22
CA ASN A 494 -24.16 15.07 11.64
C ASN A 494 -23.62 15.24 10.22
N VAL A 495 -22.36 14.86 9.96
CA VAL A 495 -21.77 14.86 8.62
C VAL A 495 -22.54 13.95 7.68
N ARG A 496 -22.91 12.74 8.13
CA ARG A 496 -23.73 11.82 7.34
C ARG A 496 -25.06 12.46 6.94
N ASN A 497 -25.77 13.07 7.88
CA ASN A 497 -27.05 13.73 7.60
C ASN A 497 -26.92 14.87 6.56
N VAL A 498 -25.87 15.69 6.68
CA VAL A 498 -25.56 16.76 5.72
C VAL A 498 -25.22 16.19 4.35
N SER A 499 -24.41 15.12 4.31
CA SER A 499 -24.03 14.43 3.08
C SER A 499 -25.24 13.86 2.35
N GLU A 500 -26.10 13.11 3.05
CA GLU A 500 -27.30 12.50 2.49
C GLU A 500 -28.25 13.58 1.94
N PHE A 501 -28.41 14.70 2.66
CA PHE A 501 -29.20 15.83 2.18
C PHE A 501 -28.62 16.46 0.90
N ASN A 502 -27.32 16.77 0.89
CA ASN A 502 -26.66 17.39 -0.27
C ASN A 502 -26.67 16.47 -1.48
N GLU A 503 -26.44 15.18 -1.28
CA GLU A 503 -26.48 14.17 -2.34
C GLU A 503 -27.89 14.02 -2.92
N ALA A 504 -28.93 13.98 -2.08
CA ALA A 504 -30.31 13.94 -2.54
C ALA A 504 -30.66 15.16 -3.40
N LEU A 505 -30.22 16.36 -3.00
CA LEU A 505 -30.40 17.59 -3.77
C LEU A 505 -29.64 17.52 -5.10
N TYR A 506 -28.36 17.15 -5.06
CA TYR A 506 -27.51 17.07 -6.24
C TYR A 506 -28.07 16.08 -7.26
N ARG A 507 -28.30 14.84 -6.84
CA ARG A 507 -28.80 13.75 -7.70
C ARG A 507 -30.14 14.08 -8.34
N THR A 508 -31.05 14.71 -7.59
CA THR A 508 -32.40 15.00 -8.08
C THR A 508 -32.44 16.22 -8.99
N PHE A 509 -31.75 17.30 -8.62
CA PHE A 509 -31.94 18.60 -9.26
C PHE A 509 -30.79 19.06 -10.13
N MET A 510 -29.55 18.63 -9.87
CA MET A 510 -28.35 19.12 -10.56
C MET A 510 -27.75 18.10 -11.51
N SER A 511 -27.63 16.84 -11.10
CA SER A 511 -27.04 15.75 -11.89
C SER A 511 -27.57 15.68 -13.34
N PRO A 512 -28.90 15.75 -13.61
CA PRO A 512 -29.40 15.74 -14.99
C PRO A 512 -28.82 16.85 -15.88
N TRP A 513 -28.62 18.05 -15.34
CA TRP A 513 -28.04 19.18 -16.07
C TRP A 513 -26.53 19.05 -16.24
N VAL A 514 -25.84 18.54 -15.21
CA VAL A 514 -24.40 18.28 -15.28
C VAL A 514 -24.11 17.23 -16.35
N LYS A 515 -24.85 16.11 -16.35
CA LYS A 515 -24.78 15.08 -17.38
C LYS A 515 -25.12 15.60 -18.78
N ALA A 516 -26.06 16.54 -18.90
CA ALA A 516 -26.40 17.15 -20.18
C ALA A 516 -25.27 18.03 -20.77
N ILE A 517 -24.40 18.61 -19.92
CA ILE A 517 -23.25 19.43 -20.33
C ILE A 517 -21.99 18.56 -20.52
N ALA A 518 -21.89 17.47 -19.75
CA ALA A 518 -20.78 16.54 -19.82
C ALA A 518 -20.60 15.96 -21.23
N ASN A 519 -19.36 15.96 -21.72
CA ASN A 519 -19.02 15.47 -23.05
C ASN A 519 -17.56 15.02 -23.11
N PRO A 520 -17.14 14.28 -24.16
CA PRO A 520 -15.77 13.78 -24.28
C PRO A 520 -14.67 14.85 -24.23
N TRP A 521 -14.92 16.05 -24.76
CA TRP A 521 -13.94 17.14 -24.73
C TRP A 521 -13.73 17.68 -23.32
N LEU A 522 -14.82 17.86 -22.56
CA LEU A 522 -14.74 18.29 -21.17
C LEU A 522 -14.02 17.23 -20.30
N ALA A 523 -14.42 15.97 -20.43
CA ALA A 523 -13.80 14.83 -19.74
C ALA A 523 -12.28 14.75 -20.01
N LEU A 524 -11.89 14.85 -21.28
CA LEU A 524 -10.48 14.84 -21.68
C LEU A 524 -9.73 16.06 -21.13
N SER A 525 -10.34 17.24 -21.19
CA SER A 525 -9.73 18.48 -20.68
C SER A 525 -9.50 18.40 -19.16
N MET A 526 -10.48 17.89 -18.41
CA MET A 526 -10.35 17.67 -16.97
C MET A 526 -9.24 16.68 -16.63
N GLN A 527 -9.13 15.59 -17.41
CA GLN A 527 -8.03 14.63 -17.24
C GLN A 527 -6.68 15.33 -17.40
N TRP A 528 -6.43 15.98 -18.55
CA TRP A 528 -5.12 16.57 -18.87
C TRP A 528 -4.76 17.74 -17.95
N LEU A 529 -5.74 18.54 -17.54
CA LEU A 529 -5.54 19.70 -16.66
C LEU A 529 -5.50 19.32 -15.16
N HIS A 530 -5.73 18.05 -14.82
CA HIS A 530 -5.69 17.62 -13.43
C HIS A 530 -4.31 17.94 -12.81
N PRO A 531 -4.24 18.57 -11.62
CA PRO A 531 -2.98 19.01 -11.02
C PRO A 531 -1.91 17.91 -10.89
N MET A 532 -2.34 16.69 -10.53
CA MET A 532 -1.47 15.53 -10.43
C MET A 532 -0.79 15.12 -11.75
N ARG A 533 -1.45 15.36 -12.89
CA ARG A 533 -0.88 15.10 -14.21
C ARG A 533 -0.02 16.27 -14.68
N MET A 534 -0.52 17.50 -14.55
CA MET A 534 0.20 18.71 -14.95
C MET A 534 1.55 18.86 -14.25
N LYS A 535 1.64 18.62 -12.94
CA LYS A 535 2.91 18.70 -12.20
C LYS A 535 3.98 17.71 -12.69
N THR A 536 3.57 16.67 -13.42
CA THR A 536 4.43 15.65 -14.01
C THR A 536 4.73 15.99 -15.46
N TYR A 537 3.71 16.21 -16.31
CA TYR A 537 3.88 16.45 -17.75
C TYR A 537 4.67 17.70 -18.11
N LEU A 538 4.61 18.75 -17.28
CA LEU A 538 5.34 19.99 -17.52
C LEU A 538 6.87 19.81 -17.52
N TRP A 539 7.38 18.66 -17.04
CA TRP A 539 8.80 18.31 -17.12
C TRP A 539 9.19 17.56 -18.39
N SER A 540 8.23 17.12 -19.22
CA SER A 540 8.52 16.50 -20.52
C SER A 540 8.90 17.55 -21.54
N GLU A 541 9.86 17.24 -22.40
CA GLU A 541 10.18 18.06 -23.57
C GLU A 541 9.02 18.22 -24.56
N SER A 542 7.98 17.38 -24.48
CA SER A 542 6.76 17.54 -25.30
C SER A 542 5.97 18.79 -24.93
N PHE A 543 6.02 19.18 -23.65
CA PHE A 543 5.37 20.39 -23.13
C PHE A 543 6.35 21.52 -22.92
N ASN A 544 7.61 21.19 -22.65
CA ASN A 544 8.63 22.13 -22.21
C ASN A 544 9.96 21.90 -22.95
N PRO A 545 10.14 22.42 -24.17
CA PRO A 545 11.21 21.99 -25.09
C PRO A 545 12.65 22.14 -24.57
N TRP A 546 12.92 23.09 -23.66
CA TRP A 546 14.26 23.26 -23.06
C TRP A 546 14.68 22.09 -22.18
N MET A 547 13.75 21.21 -21.77
CA MET A 547 14.08 20.02 -21.01
C MET A 547 15.02 19.06 -21.78
N ARG A 548 15.06 19.12 -23.13
CA ARG A 548 16.06 18.38 -23.93
C ARG A 548 17.50 18.76 -23.62
N ALA A 549 17.74 19.98 -23.13
CA ALA A 549 19.10 20.37 -22.72
C ALA A 549 19.59 19.49 -21.56
N PHE A 550 18.72 19.09 -20.63
CA PHE A 550 19.09 18.23 -19.51
C PHE A 550 19.43 16.80 -19.94
N GLU A 551 18.80 16.27 -20.98
CA GLU A 551 19.18 14.96 -21.55
C GLU A 551 20.65 14.97 -22.00
N VAL A 552 21.02 15.98 -22.79
CA VAL A 552 22.38 16.12 -23.33
C VAL A 552 23.39 16.40 -22.21
N LEU A 553 23.04 17.30 -21.28
CA LEU A 553 23.91 17.66 -20.16
C LEU A 553 24.07 16.50 -19.17
N ALA A 554 23.01 15.73 -18.91
CA ALA A 554 23.04 14.61 -17.98
C ALA A 554 23.95 13.49 -18.49
N ASP A 555 23.94 13.15 -19.79
CA ASP A 555 24.86 12.16 -20.35
C ASP A 555 26.33 12.59 -20.20
N ALA A 556 26.62 13.88 -20.41
CA ALA A 556 27.96 14.43 -20.20
C ALA A 556 28.39 14.41 -18.72
N VAL A 557 27.48 14.83 -17.82
CA VAL A 557 27.72 14.86 -16.36
C VAL A 557 27.87 13.44 -15.81
N ALA A 558 27.03 12.49 -16.21
CA ALA A 558 27.08 11.11 -15.73
C ALA A 558 28.42 10.43 -16.06
N LYS A 559 28.98 10.69 -17.25
CA LYS A 559 30.29 10.17 -17.67
C LYS A 559 31.46 10.83 -16.94
N GLY A 560 31.28 12.06 -16.47
CA GLY A 560 32.31 12.89 -15.85
C GLY A 560 31.90 13.41 -14.48
N ARG A 561 31.21 12.60 -13.68
CA ARG A 561 30.66 12.98 -12.36
C ARG A 561 31.77 13.20 -11.34
N HIS A 562 31.71 14.30 -10.58
CA HIS A 562 32.67 14.66 -9.52
C HIS A 562 31.94 14.84 -8.18
N PRO A 563 31.60 13.74 -7.50
CA PRO A 563 30.86 13.81 -6.25
C PRO A 563 31.72 14.41 -5.13
N MET A 564 31.12 15.27 -4.30
CA MET A 564 31.76 15.71 -3.07
C MET A 564 31.77 14.58 -2.03
N ALA A 565 32.78 14.54 -1.17
CA ALA A 565 32.85 13.56 -0.10
C ALA A 565 31.67 13.70 0.87
N ASP A 566 31.08 12.56 1.27
CA ASP A 566 29.86 12.52 2.09
C ASP A 566 30.03 13.11 3.50
N ASP A 567 31.25 13.10 4.02
CA ASP A 567 31.63 13.64 5.33
C ASP A 567 32.08 15.11 5.26
N HIS A 568 32.03 15.73 4.08
CA HIS A 568 32.47 17.11 3.90
C HIS A 568 31.56 18.11 4.68
N PRO A 569 32.12 19.13 5.36
CA PRO A 569 31.35 20.07 6.18
C PRO A 569 30.19 20.77 5.44
N LEU A 570 30.38 21.12 4.17
CA LEU A 570 29.32 21.73 3.34
C LEU A 570 28.16 20.77 3.05
N MET A 571 28.44 19.46 2.87
CA MET A 571 27.40 18.44 2.73
C MET A 571 26.62 18.26 4.05
N ALA A 572 27.31 18.33 5.19
CA ALA A 572 26.66 18.28 6.50
C ALA A 572 25.73 19.50 6.72
N GLN A 573 26.16 20.71 6.32
CA GLN A 573 25.32 21.91 6.37
C GLN A 573 24.10 21.81 5.43
N GLU A 574 24.28 21.30 4.21
CA GLU A 574 23.17 21.04 3.28
C GLU A 574 22.14 20.09 3.89
N ARG A 575 22.60 18.95 4.45
CA ARG A 575 21.72 17.97 5.11
C ARG A 575 20.97 18.56 6.30
N GLN A 576 21.60 19.42 7.08
CA GLN A 576 20.93 20.14 8.18
C GLN A 576 19.86 21.09 7.65
N LEU A 577 20.13 21.85 6.59
CA LEU A 577 19.13 22.73 5.97
C LEU A 577 17.93 21.93 5.44
N ILE A 578 18.20 20.82 4.75
CA ILE A 578 17.15 19.92 4.26
C ILE A 578 16.30 19.41 5.43
N ALA A 579 16.94 18.95 6.51
CA ALA A 579 16.25 18.46 7.70
C ALA A 579 15.40 19.55 8.39
N HIS A 580 15.86 20.81 8.41
CA HIS A 580 15.06 21.93 8.92
C HIS A 580 13.81 22.19 8.08
N ILE A 581 13.91 22.11 6.75
CA ILE A 581 12.76 22.27 5.85
C ILE A 581 11.78 21.09 6.01
N SER A 582 12.29 19.86 6.14
CA SER A 582 11.48 18.68 6.46
C SER A 582 10.74 18.86 7.80
N ALA A 583 11.43 19.34 8.84
CA ALA A 583 10.84 19.61 10.15
C ALA A 583 9.78 20.72 10.10
N PHE A 584 9.98 21.76 9.29
CA PHE A 584 8.98 22.79 9.02
C PHE A 584 7.70 22.19 8.43
N TRP A 585 7.81 21.37 7.39
CA TRP A 585 6.64 20.73 6.77
C TRP A 585 5.91 19.80 7.74
N GLU A 586 6.65 19.06 8.57
CA GLU A 586 6.07 18.18 9.58
C GLU A 586 5.31 18.99 10.64
N THR A 587 5.83 20.14 11.07
CA THR A 587 5.13 21.04 11.99
C THR A 587 3.91 21.67 11.34
N ALA A 588 4.03 22.16 10.10
CA ALA A 588 2.92 22.74 9.35
C ALA A 588 1.78 21.72 9.15
N ARG A 589 2.12 20.46 8.85
CA ARG A 589 1.16 19.36 8.76
C ARG A 589 0.43 19.14 10.08
N ARG A 590 1.15 19.02 11.21
CA ARG A 590 0.53 18.83 12.54
C ARG A 590 -0.41 19.98 12.91
N LEU A 591 -0.01 21.22 12.62
CA LEU A 591 -0.84 22.40 12.86
C LEU A 591 -2.11 22.38 12.00
N ARG A 592 -1.99 22.04 10.72
CA ARG A 592 -3.13 21.89 9.81
C ARG A 592 -4.09 20.80 10.29
N ASP A 593 -3.57 19.62 10.60
CA ASP A 593 -4.38 18.46 10.99
C ASP A 593 -5.14 18.76 12.31
N ALA A 594 -4.48 19.41 13.28
CA ALA A 594 -5.12 19.86 14.51
C ALA A 594 -6.16 20.97 14.27
N ALA A 595 -5.91 21.90 13.35
CA ALA A 595 -6.87 22.93 12.98
C ALA A 595 -8.11 22.32 12.32
N GLN A 596 -7.92 21.35 11.41
CA GLN A 596 -9.01 20.61 10.77
C GLN A 596 -9.89 19.90 11.81
N GLU A 597 -9.31 19.17 12.76
CA GLU A 597 -10.09 18.50 13.81
C GLU A 597 -10.91 19.48 14.67
N ARG A 598 -10.31 20.63 15.05
CA ARG A 598 -11.02 21.68 15.80
C ARG A 598 -12.15 22.29 14.99
N THR A 599 -11.91 22.62 13.71
CA THR A 599 -12.94 23.18 12.83
C THR A 599 -14.05 22.17 12.59
N PHE A 600 -13.70 20.89 12.40
CA PHE A 600 -14.67 19.80 12.24
C PHE A 600 -15.59 19.71 13.47
N THR A 601 -15.00 19.68 14.66
CA THR A 601 -15.75 19.66 15.93
C THR A 601 -16.56 20.94 16.13
N THR A 602 -16.11 22.09 15.62
CA THR A 602 -16.88 23.35 15.71
C THR A 602 -18.09 23.35 14.78
N ILE A 603 -17.96 22.81 13.57
CA ILE A 603 -19.03 22.79 12.56
C ILE A 603 -20.06 21.70 12.87
N TYR A 604 -19.60 20.52 13.27
CA TYR A 604 -20.42 19.32 13.41
C TYR A 604 -20.55 18.83 14.86
N GLY A 605 -19.91 19.49 15.83
CA GLY A 605 -20.06 19.20 17.26
C GLY A 605 -21.46 19.50 17.78
N GLU A 606 -21.64 19.28 19.08
CA GLU A 606 -22.88 19.57 19.79
C GLU A 606 -23.12 21.07 19.99
#